data_AF-A0A073JXZ5-F1
#
_entry.id   AF-A0A073JXZ5-F1
#
_cell.length_a   1.000
_cell.length_b   1.000
_cell.length_c   1.000
_cell.angle_alpha   90.00
_cell.angle_beta   90.00
_cell.angle_gamma   90.00
#
_symmetry.space_group_name_H-M   'P 1'
#
loop_
_entity.id
_entity.type
_entity.pdbx_description
1 polymer ?
#
loop_
_entity_poly.entity_id
_entity_poly.type
_entity_poly.pdbx_seq_one_letter_code
_entity_poly.pdbx_strand_id
1 'polypeptide(L)' 'MNSHLFQIGDSVQFPYRHNPSMKLVGSVVSILTNTIVVDTSDTLDQSHIEARQLVKINQCKRLHTS' A
#
# COMPACT_ATOMS: atom_id res chain seq x y z
N MET A 1 -11.58 -10.47 19.11
CA MET A 1 -10.78 -9.25 18.86
C MET A 1 -10.44 -9.22 17.38
N ASN A 2 -11.20 -8.49 16.55
CA ASN A 2 -10.87 -8.34 15.14
C ASN A 2 -9.88 -7.18 15.04
N SER A 3 -8.59 -7.51 15.00
CA SER A 3 -7.54 -6.55 14.71
C SER A 3 -7.78 -6.00 13.30
N HIS A 4 -8.22 -4.74 13.21
CA HIS A 4 -8.21 -3.99 11.97
C HIS A 4 -6.74 -3.84 11.54
N LEU A 5 -6.26 -4.77 10.70
CA LEU A 5 -4.85 -4.90 10.29
C LEU A 5 -4.29 -3.61 9.66
N PHE A 6 -5.15 -2.86 8.97
CA PHE A 6 -4.84 -1.58 8.36
C PHE A 6 -5.99 -0.60 8.61
N GLN A 7 -5.66 0.68 8.64
CA GLN A 7 -6.60 1.80 8.71
C GLN A 7 -6.36 2.77 7.56
N ILE A 8 -7.37 3.56 7.17
CA ILE A 8 -7.19 4.65 6.21
C ILE A 8 -6.17 5.63 6.79
N GLY A 9 -5.18 6.02 5.98
CA GLY A 9 -4.04 6.82 6.40
C GLY A 9 -2.82 6.01 6.85
N ASP A 10 -2.93 4.69 7.07
CA ASP A 10 -1.77 3.87 7.36
C ASP A 10 -0.78 3.92 6.20
N SER A 11 0.49 4.15 6.51
CA SER A 11 1.58 4.01 5.54
C SER A 11 1.96 2.53 5.40
N VAL A 12 1.99 2.03 4.17
CA VAL A 12 2.23 0.61 3.88
C VAL A 12 3.26 0.44 2.77
N GLN A 13 4.00 -0.66 2.86
CA GLN A 13 4.98 -1.08 1.86
C GLN A 13 4.57 -2.41 1.23
N PHE A 14 4.69 -2.54 -0.09
CA PHE A 14 4.32 -3.74 -0.84
C PHE A 14 5.16 -3.89 -2.12
N PRO A 15 5.30 -5.11 -2.69
CA PRO A 15 5.99 -5.32 -3.96
C PRO A 15 5.17 -4.76 -5.14
N TYR A 16 5.83 -4.13 -6.10
CA TYR A 16 5.16 -3.69 -7.33
C TYR A 16 4.77 -4.88 -8.21
N ARG A 17 3.56 -4.85 -8.79
CA ARG A 17 3.02 -5.95 -9.61
C ARG A 17 3.90 -6.31 -10.80
N HIS A 18 4.46 -5.31 -11.49
CA HIS A 18 5.27 -5.53 -12.68
C HIS A 18 6.75 -5.79 -12.37
N ASN A 19 7.21 -5.46 -11.16
CA ASN A 19 8.58 -5.70 -10.71
C ASN A 19 8.60 -6.01 -9.20
N PRO A 20 8.49 -7.28 -8.78
CA PRO A 20 8.42 -7.66 -7.37
C PRO A 20 9.65 -7.29 -6.52
N SER A 21 10.80 -7.06 -7.18
CA SER A 21 12.04 -6.58 -6.56
C SER A 21 11.93 -5.13 -6.12
N MET A 22 11.09 -4.33 -6.79
CA MET A 22 10.79 -2.96 -6.42
C MET A 22 9.70 -2.95 -5.34
N LYS A 23 9.93 -2.17 -4.29
CA LYS A 23 8.96 -1.95 -3.22
C LYS A 23 8.35 -0.56 -3.36
N LEU A 24 7.04 -0.50 -3.30
CA LEU A 24 6.28 0.74 -3.27
C LEU A 24 5.91 1.06 -1.83
N VAL A 25 5.85 2.35 -1.53
CA VAL A 25 5.35 2.89 -0.28
C VAL A 25 4.20 3.84 -0.61
N GLY A 26 3.14 3.79 0.17
CA GLY A 26 2.02 4.69 0.00
C GLY A 26 1.04 4.62 1.16
N SER A 27 -0.02 5.41 1.07
CA SER A 27 -1.01 5.57 2.13
C SER A 27 -2.31 4.83 1.78
N VAL A 28 -2.89 4.12 2.74
CA VAL A 28 -4.18 3.43 2.55
C VAL A 28 -5.28 4.48 2.38
N VAL A 29 -5.95 4.49 1.24
CA VAL A 29 -7.10 5.39 0.96
C VAL A 29 -8.44 4.65 0.97
N SER A 30 -8.44 3.32 0.86
CA SER A 30 -9.64 2.50 0.98
C SER A 30 -9.32 1.09 1.44
N ILE A 31 -10.25 0.47 2.16
CA ILE A 31 -10.15 -0.90 2.66
C ILE A 31 -11.37 -1.67 2.17
N LEU A 32 -11.13 -2.75 1.44
CA LEU A 32 -12.13 -3.71 0.97
C LEU A 32 -12.04 -4.97 1.83
N THR A 33 -12.64 -6.08 1.39
CA THR A 33 -12.70 -7.33 2.17
C THR A 33 -11.32 -7.92 2.49
N ASN A 34 -10.45 -8.07 1.48
CA ASN A 34 -9.12 -8.68 1.61
C ASN A 34 -8.03 -7.88 0.89
N THR A 35 -8.38 -6.70 0.41
CA THR A 35 -7.55 -5.81 -0.37
C THR A 35 -7.65 -4.39 0.18
N ILE A 36 -6.61 -3.62 -0.05
CA ILE A 36 -6.52 -2.21 0.25
C ILE A 36 -6.19 -1.45 -1.03
N VAL A 37 -6.70 -0.24 -1.13
CA VAL A 37 -6.28 0.73 -2.15
C VAL A 37 -5.23 1.61 -1.51
N VAL A 38 -4.03 1.60 -2.08
CA VAL A 38 -2.89 2.39 -1.61
C VAL A 38 -2.62 3.49 -2.62
N ASP A 39 -2.58 4.73 -2.16
CA ASP A 39 -2.16 5.87 -2.95
C ASP A 39 -0.65 6.06 -2.83
N THR A 40 0.04 6.05 -3.97
CA THR A 40 1.49 6.15 -4.11
C THR A 40 1.91 7.45 -4.78
N SER A 41 1.01 8.43 -4.96
CA SER A 41 1.34 9.70 -5.65
C SER A 41 2.49 10.47 -5.01
N ASP A 42 2.75 10.27 -3.72
CA ASP A 42 3.82 10.92 -2.98
C ASP A 42 5.21 10.30 -3.24
N THR A 43 5.30 9.21 -4.00
CA THR A 43 6.59 8.62 -4.39
C THR A 43 7.16 9.34 -5.61
N LEU A 44 8.12 10.24 -5.36
CA LEU A 44 8.71 11.18 -6.33
C LEU A 44 9.31 10.55 -7.60
N ASP A 45 9.62 9.25 -7.61
CA ASP A 45 10.36 8.59 -8.71
C ASP A 45 9.51 7.67 -9.60
N GLN A 46 8.17 7.74 -9.51
CA GLN A 46 7.29 6.71 -10.08
C GLN A 46 6.20 7.27 -11.01
N SER A 47 6.56 8.24 -11.85
CA SER A 47 5.64 8.86 -12.83
C SER A 47 4.96 7.87 -13.80
N HIS A 48 5.55 6.69 -14.00
CA HIS A 48 5.01 5.62 -14.86
C HIS A 48 4.12 4.62 -14.12
N ILE A 49 3.98 4.76 -12.79
CA ILE A 49 3.18 3.86 -11.96
C ILE A 49 1.84 4.52 -11.70
N GLU A 50 0.76 3.75 -11.81
CA GLU A 50 -0.57 4.26 -11.49
C GLU A 50 -0.61 4.71 -10.04
N ALA A 51 -1.08 5.94 -9.80
CA ALA A 51 -1.09 6.56 -8.47
C ALA A 51 -1.85 5.74 -7.41
N ARG A 52 -2.75 4.85 -7.82
CA ARG A 52 -3.51 3.98 -6.90
C ARG A 52 -3.30 2.53 -7.23
N GLN A 53 -2.88 1.76 -6.23
CA GLN A 53 -2.58 0.35 -6.35
C GLN A 53 -3.56 -0.46 -5.51
N LEU A 54 -4.14 -1.51 -6.10
CA LEU A 54 -4.95 -2.49 -5.38
C LEU A 54 -4.04 -3.62 -4.87
N VAL A 55 -3.92 -3.73 -3.55
CA VAL A 55 -2.95 -4.62 -2.89
C VAL A 55 -3.68 -5.58 -1.95
N LYS A 56 -3.30 -6.86 -1.94
CA LYS A 56 -3.83 -7.80 -0.95
C LYS A 56 -3.25 -7.50 0.43
N ILE A 57 -4.07 -7.58 1.46
CA ILE A 57 -3.67 -7.32 2.86
C ILE A 57 -2.48 -8.20 3.29
N ASN A 58 -2.37 -9.43 2.78
CA ASN A 58 -1.26 -10.33 3.08
C ASN A 58 0.03 -10.08 2.27
N GLN A 59 0.00 -9.13 1.33
CA GLN A 59 1.13 -8.75 0.48
C GLN A 59 1.71 -7.37 0.83
N CYS A 60 1.14 -6.67 1.80
CA CYS A 60 1.63 -5.40 2.30
C CYS A 60 2.04 -5.49 3.77
N LYS A 61 2.96 -4.63 4.18
CA LYS A 61 3.38 -4.45 5.57
C LYS A 61 3.11 -3.01 5.99
N ARG A 62 2.58 -2.80 7.19
CA ARG A 62 2.45 -1.45 7.76
C ARG A 62 3.82 -0.93 8.19
N LEU A 63 4.11 0.32 7.82
CA LEU A 63 5.27 1.05 8.32
C LEU A 63 4.84 1.75 9.62
N HIS A 64 5.45 1.39 10.75
CA HIS A 64 5.31 2.19 11.97
C HIS A 64 6.35 3.30 11.91
N THR A 65 5.90 4.55 11.80
CA THR A 65 6.74 5.71 12.11
C THR A 65 6.77 5.85 13.63
N SER A 66 7.93 5.55 14.22
CA SER A 66 8.23 5.74 15.65
C SER A 66 8.18 7.21 16.07
#